data_AF-A0A4Q2ED50-F1
#
_entry.id   AF-A0A4Q2ED50-F1
#
_cell.length_a   1.000
_cell.length_b   1.000
_cell.length_c   1.000
_cell.angle_alpha   90.00
_cell.angle_beta   90.00
_cell.angle_gamma   90.00
#
_symmetry.space_group_name_H-M   'P 1'
#
loop_
_entity.id
_entity.type
_entity.pdbx_description
1 polymer ?
#
loop_
_entity_poly.entity_id
_entity_poly.type
_entity_poly.pdbx_seq_one_letter_code
_entity_poly.pdbx_strand_id
1 'polypeptide(L)'
;MNEQESAQDLGAWNDPTAPTVGVGPHPLPWPDDPRLDPALLADGDRRNVLDRYRYWSVEAIVADLDAHRAGLHIAIQNWEHDFNIGSVVRTANAFNVAGVHILGRRRWNRRGAMVTDRYLHVFHHPSAEDFAAWLQDHQVTAIGVDNLPGSVPLETAVLPRDCCLVFGSEGPGLTDEVLALCSGLVAITQYGSTRSLNAGAAAAIAMYQWSLQHRG
;
A
#
# COMPACT_ATOMS: atom_id res chain seq x y z
N MET A 1 5.61 -49.72 0.06
CA MET A 1 4.48 -49.26 0.89
C MET A 1 4.37 -47.76 0.65
N ASN A 2 3.18 -47.34 0.20
CA ASN A 2 2.92 -46.24 -0.73
C ASN A 2 3.33 -44.82 -0.28
N GLU A 3 3.74 -44.05 -1.29
CA GLU A 3 3.56 -42.60 -1.41
C GLU A 3 2.05 -42.25 -1.36
N GLN A 4 1.67 -41.25 -0.55
CA GLN A 4 0.49 -40.36 -0.68
C GLN A 4 0.09 -39.83 0.72
N GLU A 5 0.87 -38.89 1.26
CA GLU A 5 0.29 -37.87 2.14
C GLU A 5 -0.11 -36.70 1.24
N SER A 6 -1.35 -36.76 0.78
CA SER A 6 -1.99 -35.69 0.01
C SER A 6 -2.03 -34.42 0.83
N ALA A 7 -1.56 -33.31 0.26
CA ALA A 7 -1.66 -31.95 0.78
C ALA A 7 -3.11 -31.41 0.81
N GLN A 8 -4.10 -32.24 1.15
CA GLN A 8 -5.52 -31.91 1.18
C GLN A 8 -6.09 -31.77 2.61
N ASP A 9 -5.28 -31.99 3.66
CA ASP A 9 -5.77 -32.04 5.05
C ASP A 9 -5.18 -30.96 5.98
N LEU A 10 -4.89 -29.77 5.43
CA LEU A 10 -4.83 -28.56 6.26
C LEU A 10 -6.24 -27.99 6.31
N GLY A 11 -7.03 -28.52 7.25
CA GLY A 11 -8.41 -28.14 7.50
C GLY A 11 -8.62 -26.63 7.38
N ALA A 12 -9.61 -26.26 6.57
CA ALA A 12 -10.18 -24.92 6.58
C ALA A 12 -10.56 -24.61 8.03
N TRP A 13 -9.76 -23.76 8.68
CA TRP A 13 -10.14 -23.19 9.96
C TRP A 13 -11.44 -22.44 9.73
N ASN A 14 -12.53 -22.94 10.29
CA ASN A 14 -13.83 -22.28 10.26
C ASN A 14 -13.70 -21.06 11.17
N ASP A 15 -13.17 -19.96 10.64
CA ASP A 15 -12.95 -18.70 11.35
C ASP A 15 -14.32 -18.14 11.78
N PRO A 16 -14.65 -18.18 13.08
CA PRO A 16 -15.96 -17.77 13.58
C PRO A 16 -16.16 -16.25 13.49
N THR A 17 -15.12 -15.50 13.13
CA THR A 17 -15.14 -14.05 12.98
C THR A 17 -15.20 -13.61 11.53
N ALA A 18 -15.10 -14.54 10.56
CA ALA A 18 -15.13 -14.19 9.15
C ALA A 18 -16.55 -13.77 8.73
N PRO A 19 -16.81 -12.49 8.41
CA PRO A 19 -18.08 -12.10 7.84
C PRO A 19 -18.22 -12.73 6.45
N THR A 20 -19.45 -13.00 6.02
CA THR A 20 -19.74 -13.29 4.62
C THR A 20 -19.49 -12.02 3.82
N VAL A 21 -18.28 -11.84 3.30
CA VAL A 21 -17.92 -10.64 2.51
C VAL A 21 -18.57 -10.73 1.14
N GLY A 22 -19.33 -9.69 0.79
CA GLY A 22 -19.88 -9.49 -0.55
C GLY A 22 -21.38 -9.63 -0.65
N VAL A 23 -21.85 -9.66 -1.90
CA VAL A 23 -23.26 -9.68 -2.29
C VAL A 23 -23.49 -10.78 -3.33
N GLY A 24 -24.71 -11.31 -3.37
CA GLY A 24 -25.13 -12.27 -4.39
C GLY A 24 -25.36 -11.63 -5.76
N PRO A 25 -25.87 -12.39 -6.74
CA PRO A 25 -26.24 -11.87 -8.06
C PRO A 25 -27.21 -10.68 -7.97
N HIS A 26 -27.05 -9.72 -8.87
CA HIS A 26 -27.97 -8.60 -9.00
C HIS A 26 -29.25 -9.05 -9.74
N PRO A 27 -30.45 -8.70 -9.25
CA PRO A 27 -31.70 -9.06 -9.92
C PRO A 27 -31.82 -8.41 -11.30
N LEU A 28 -32.51 -9.08 -12.22
CA LEU A 28 -32.88 -8.53 -13.53
C LEU A 28 -34.11 -7.59 -13.41
N PRO A 29 -34.25 -6.59 -14.31
CA PRO A 29 -33.27 -6.20 -15.33
C PRO A 29 -32.05 -5.50 -14.72
N TRP A 30 -30.87 -5.72 -15.29
CA TRP A 30 -29.67 -5.03 -14.82
C TRP A 30 -29.68 -3.54 -15.21
N PRO A 31 -29.09 -2.66 -14.38
CA PRO A 31 -28.92 -1.26 -14.74
C PRO A 31 -28.03 -1.09 -15.97
N ASP A 32 -28.37 -0.11 -16.82
CA ASP A 32 -27.52 0.34 -17.93
C ASP A 32 -26.48 1.35 -17.40
N ASP A 33 -25.41 0.82 -16.81
CA ASP A 33 -24.29 1.61 -16.29
C ASP A 33 -22.96 1.00 -16.75
N PRO A 34 -22.13 1.73 -17.52
CA PRO A 34 -20.89 1.19 -18.10
C PRO A 34 -19.82 0.86 -17.05
N ARG A 35 -20.01 1.28 -15.80
CA ARG A 35 -19.11 0.93 -14.69
C ARG A 35 -19.34 -0.49 -14.20
N LEU A 36 -20.52 -1.07 -14.44
CA LEU A 36 -20.88 -2.39 -13.93
C LEU A 36 -20.24 -3.49 -14.78
N ASP A 37 -19.69 -4.50 -14.10
CA ASP A 37 -19.14 -5.71 -14.70
C ASP A 37 -20.26 -6.77 -14.80
N PRO A 38 -20.61 -7.22 -16.03
CA PRO A 38 -21.67 -8.21 -16.24
C PRO A 38 -21.44 -9.54 -15.51
N ALA A 39 -20.20 -9.97 -15.32
CA ALA A 39 -19.89 -11.22 -14.59
C ALA A 39 -20.17 -11.05 -13.10
N LEU A 40 -19.83 -9.89 -12.52
CA LEU A 40 -20.13 -9.60 -11.12
C LEU A 40 -21.64 -9.47 -10.87
N LEU A 41 -22.38 -8.89 -11.82
CA LEU A 41 -23.84 -8.82 -11.74
C LEU A 41 -24.48 -10.23 -11.80
N ALA A 42 -23.94 -11.12 -12.64
CA ALA A 42 -24.44 -12.48 -12.82
C ALA A 42 -24.13 -13.40 -11.63
N ASP A 43 -22.90 -13.36 -11.13
CA ASP A 43 -22.38 -14.34 -10.17
C ASP A 43 -22.36 -13.82 -8.72
N GLY A 44 -22.56 -12.51 -8.55
CA GLY A 44 -22.37 -11.79 -7.31
C GLY A 44 -20.94 -11.26 -7.14
N ASP A 45 -20.78 -10.33 -6.20
CA ASP A 45 -19.52 -9.66 -5.94
C ASP A 45 -19.01 -9.97 -4.53
N ARG A 46 -18.04 -10.89 -4.44
CA ARG A 46 -17.38 -11.32 -3.19
C ARG A 46 -16.10 -10.55 -2.85
N ARG A 47 -15.74 -9.52 -3.63
CA ARG A 47 -14.49 -8.78 -3.40
C ARG A 47 -14.57 -8.00 -2.08
N ASN A 48 -13.43 -7.69 -1.47
CA ASN A 48 -13.42 -6.84 -0.28
C ASN A 48 -13.35 -5.34 -0.66
N VAL A 49 -14.45 -4.84 -1.23
CA VAL A 49 -14.61 -3.43 -1.63
C VAL A 49 -15.76 -2.79 -0.85
N LEU A 50 -15.77 -1.45 -0.78
CA LEU A 50 -16.89 -0.70 -0.20
C LEU A 50 -18.19 -0.98 -0.96
N ASP A 51 -19.33 -0.89 -0.27
CA ASP A 51 -20.64 -1.21 -0.85
C ASP A 51 -20.99 -0.36 -2.08
N ARG A 52 -20.51 0.89 -2.13
CA ARG A 52 -20.69 1.77 -3.30
C ARG A 52 -20.01 1.26 -4.58
N TYR A 53 -19.01 0.40 -4.45
CA TYR A 53 -18.24 -0.17 -5.56
C TYR A 53 -18.69 -1.57 -5.96
N ARG A 54 -19.78 -2.06 -5.35
CA ARG A 54 -20.29 -3.40 -5.67
C ARG A 54 -20.66 -3.47 -7.14
N TYR A 55 -20.25 -4.58 -7.75
CA TYR A 55 -20.42 -4.89 -9.17
C TYR A 55 -19.64 -3.98 -10.12
N TRP A 56 -18.94 -2.94 -9.66
CA TRP A 56 -18.13 -2.12 -10.56
C TRP A 56 -16.92 -2.91 -11.05
N SER A 57 -16.54 -2.71 -12.30
CA SER A 57 -15.27 -3.19 -12.83
C SER A 57 -14.10 -2.61 -12.03
N VAL A 58 -12.95 -3.29 -12.04
CA VAL A 58 -11.76 -2.78 -11.36
C VAL A 58 -11.36 -1.43 -11.94
N GLU A 59 -11.46 -1.28 -13.26
CA GLU A 59 -11.15 -0.07 -14.01
C GLU A 59 -12.05 1.09 -13.59
N ALA A 60 -13.35 0.85 -13.40
CA ALA A 60 -14.28 1.87 -12.92
C ALA A 60 -13.96 2.33 -11.49
N ILE A 61 -13.59 1.39 -10.61
CA ILE A 61 -13.17 1.71 -9.24
C ILE A 61 -11.88 2.53 -9.27
N VAL A 62 -10.89 2.13 -10.07
CA VAL A 62 -9.62 2.87 -10.22
C VAL A 62 -9.88 4.29 -10.73
N ALA A 63 -10.69 4.44 -11.78
CA ALA A 63 -11.02 5.75 -12.35
C ALA A 63 -11.72 6.68 -11.35
N ASP A 64 -12.64 6.14 -10.53
CA ASP A 64 -13.25 6.89 -9.44
C ASP A 64 -12.20 7.29 -8.41
N LEU A 65 -11.40 6.35 -7.89
CA LEU A 65 -10.36 6.64 -6.91
C LEU A 65 -9.37 7.70 -7.38
N ASP A 66 -8.96 7.64 -8.65
CA ASP A 66 -8.03 8.56 -9.33
C ASP A 66 -8.51 10.02 -9.27
N ALA A 67 -9.82 10.27 -9.27
CA ALA A 67 -10.38 11.62 -9.19
C ALA A 67 -10.12 12.32 -7.83
N HIS A 68 -9.71 11.58 -6.80
CA HIS A 68 -9.55 12.09 -5.44
C HIS A 68 -8.41 11.43 -4.64
N ARG A 69 -7.38 10.94 -5.34
CA ARG A 69 -6.14 10.48 -4.67
C ARG A 69 -5.46 11.62 -3.91
N ALA A 70 -4.77 11.27 -2.83
CA ALA A 70 -3.91 12.22 -2.12
C ALA A 70 -2.70 12.55 -2.98
N GLY A 71 -2.11 13.74 -2.78
CA GLY A 71 -0.74 14.05 -3.23
C GLY A 71 0.36 13.21 -2.54
N LEU A 72 -0.03 12.22 -1.75
CA LEU A 72 0.86 11.34 -1.01
C LEU A 72 1.24 10.14 -1.87
N HIS A 73 2.54 9.85 -1.93
CA HIS A 73 3.13 8.63 -2.47
C HIS A 73 3.87 7.88 -1.37
N ILE A 74 4.07 6.57 -1.56
CA ILE A 74 4.81 5.73 -0.62
C ILE A 74 5.90 4.98 -1.38
N ALA A 75 7.15 5.04 -0.94
CA ALA A 75 8.24 4.26 -1.49
C ALA A 75 8.77 3.26 -0.47
N ILE A 76 9.02 2.03 -0.89
CA ILE A 76 9.62 1.00 -0.05
C ILE A 76 10.75 0.30 -0.81
N GLN A 77 11.90 0.21 -0.14
CA GLN A 77 13.06 -0.50 -0.66
C GLN A 77 12.90 -2.03 -0.50
N ASN A 78 13.10 -2.75 -1.60
CA ASN A 78 12.97 -4.20 -1.71
C ASN A 78 14.31 -4.86 -2.09
N TRP A 79 15.25 -4.89 -1.14
CA TRP A 79 16.60 -5.44 -1.37
C TRP A 79 16.79 -6.86 -0.85
N GLU A 80 16.19 -7.19 0.29
CA GLU A 80 16.37 -8.49 0.95
C GLU A 80 15.04 -9.21 1.18
N HIS A 81 14.20 -8.63 2.06
CA HIS A 81 12.96 -9.21 2.53
C HIS A 81 11.76 -8.33 2.19
N ASP A 82 10.65 -8.95 1.77
CA ASP A 82 9.48 -8.27 1.23
C ASP A 82 8.21 -8.40 2.10
N PHE A 83 8.35 -8.91 3.33
CA PHE A 83 7.22 -9.27 4.19
C PHE A 83 6.25 -8.10 4.46
N ASN A 84 6.75 -6.87 4.55
CA ASN A 84 5.93 -5.70 4.82
C ASN A 84 5.33 -5.03 3.58
N ILE A 85 5.81 -5.34 2.36
CA ILE A 85 5.39 -4.61 1.16
C ILE A 85 3.89 -4.76 0.94
N GLY A 86 3.34 -5.96 1.16
CA GLY A 86 1.90 -6.19 1.06
C GLY A 86 1.07 -5.38 2.05
N SER A 87 1.48 -5.31 3.33
CA SER A 87 0.74 -4.54 4.34
C SER A 87 0.84 -3.03 4.09
N VAL A 88 1.97 -2.55 3.58
CA VAL A 88 2.15 -1.16 3.14
C VAL A 88 1.21 -0.84 1.97
N VAL A 89 1.17 -1.68 0.94
CA VAL A 89 0.27 -1.50 -0.22
C VAL A 89 -1.20 -1.49 0.21
N ARG A 90 -1.58 -2.39 1.12
CA ARG A 90 -2.95 -2.43 1.67
C ARG A 90 -3.31 -1.14 2.41
N THR A 91 -2.40 -0.66 3.25
CA THR A 91 -2.60 0.58 4.00
C THR A 91 -2.66 1.79 3.06
N ALA A 92 -1.77 1.85 2.07
CA ALA A 92 -1.78 2.86 1.00
C ALA A 92 -3.13 2.93 0.28
N ASN A 93 -3.78 1.79 0.03
CA ASN A 93 -5.10 1.75 -0.59
C ASN A 93 -6.17 2.38 0.31
N ALA A 94 -6.13 2.06 1.61
CA ALA A 94 -7.05 2.62 2.59
C ALA A 94 -6.94 4.15 2.71
N PHE A 95 -5.73 4.71 2.59
CA PHE A 95 -5.50 6.16 2.58
C PHE A 95 -5.73 6.83 1.21
N ASN A 96 -6.10 6.05 0.18
CA ASN A 96 -6.21 6.46 -1.22
C ASN A 96 -5.01 7.31 -1.69
N VAL A 97 -3.80 6.84 -1.43
CA VAL A 97 -2.56 7.49 -1.87
C VAL A 97 -2.48 7.52 -3.41
N ALA A 98 -1.69 8.43 -3.97
CA ALA A 98 -1.48 8.55 -5.42
C ALA A 98 -0.76 7.34 -6.01
N GLY A 99 0.22 6.78 -5.29
CA GLY A 99 0.93 5.60 -5.75
C GLY A 99 1.87 4.96 -4.73
N VAL A 100 2.25 3.72 -5.01
CA VAL A 100 3.28 2.99 -4.26
C VAL A 100 4.46 2.66 -5.17
N HIS A 101 5.67 2.93 -4.71
CA HIS A 101 6.92 2.81 -5.43
C HIS A 101 7.75 1.68 -4.81
N ILE A 102 8.03 0.65 -5.58
CA ILE A 102 8.88 -0.47 -5.17
C ILE A 102 10.27 -0.22 -5.75
N LEU A 103 11.25 0.02 -4.87
CA LEU A 103 12.64 0.25 -5.27
C LEU A 103 13.41 -1.07 -5.20
N GLY A 104 14.18 -1.37 -6.23
CA GLY A 104 15.02 -2.56 -6.28
C GLY A 104 14.34 -3.77 -6.91
N ARG A 105 14.18 -4.87 -6.17
CA ARG A 105 13.60 -6.10 -6.73
C ARG A 105 12.15 -5.86 -7.17
N ARG A 106 11.84 -6.22 -8.40
CA ARG A 106 10.48 -6.05 -8.96
C ARG A 106 9.43 -6.94 -8.30
N ARG A 107 9.82 -8.16 -7.92
CA ARG A 107 8.92 -9.14 -7.31
C ARG A 107 8.90 -8.94 -5.80
N TRP A 108 7.69 -9.00 -5.25
CA TRP A 108 7.44 -8.89 -3.82
C TRP A 108 6.21 -9.72 -3.43
N ASN A 109 6.12 -10.06 -2.15
CA ASN A 109 5.06 -10.88 -1.59
C ASN A 109 3.73 -10.12 -1.48
N ARG A 110 2.82 -10.42 -2.41
CA ARG A 110 1.49 -9.77 -2.49
C ARG A 110 0.46 -10.29 -1.50
N ARG A 111 0.78 -11.33 -0.73
CA ARG A 111 -0.20 -11.96 0.18
C ARG A 111 -0.78 -10.94 1.18
N GLY A 112 0.08 -10.08 1.74
CA GLY A 112 -0.34 -9.04 2.68
C GLY A 112 -1.19 -7.92 2.06
N ALA A 113 -1.13 -7.74 0.73
CA ALA A 113 -1.90 -6.72 0.03
C ALA A 113 -3.39 -7.06 -0.05
N MET A 114 -3.78 -8.33 0.11
CA MET A 114 -5.18 -8.76 0.05
C MET A 114 -5.88 -8.27 -1.23
N VAL A 115 -5.18 -8.33 -2.37
CA VAL A 115 -5.68 -7.94 -3.72
C VAL A 115 -5.92 -6.43 -3.89
N THR A 116 -5.63 -5.61 -2.88
CA THR A 116 -5.79 -4.14 -2.97
C THR A 116 -4.81 -3.48 -3.95
N ASP A 117 -3.74 -4.19 -4.33
CA ASP A 117 -2.78 -3.77 -5.36
C ASP A 117 -3.43 -3.55 -6.73
N ARG A 118 -4.62 -4.10 -6.98
CA ARG A 118 -5.38 -3.88 -8.21
C ARG A 118 -6.06 -2.52 -8.30
N TYR A 119 -6.25 -1.82 -7.18
CA TYR A 119 -6.99 -0.55 -7.11
C TYR A 119 -6.08 0.67 -6.91
N LEU A 120 -4.76 0.47 -7.01
CA LEU A 120 -3.73 1.49 -6.83
C LEU A 120 -2.74 1.46 -7.99
N HIS A 121 -2.03 2.58 -8.17
CA HIS A 121 -0.87 2.63 -9.04
C HIS A 121 0.37 2.11 -8.30
N VAL A 122 0.98 1.04 -8.81
CA VAL A 122 2.22 0.47 -8.27
C VAL A 122 3.33 0.62 -9.30
N PHE A 123 4.32 1.44 -8.96
CA PHE A 123 5.48 1.72 -9.78
C PHE A 123 6.67 0.87 -9.34
N HIS A 124 7.52 0.48 -10.29
CA HIS A 124 8.76 -0.21 -10.01
C HIS A 124 9.93 0.63 -10.53
N HIS A 125 10.93 0.81 -9.66
CA HIS A 125 12.15 1.56 -9.95
C HIS A 125 13.34 0.62 -9.69
N PRO A 126 14.12 0.25 -10.71
CA PRO A 126 15.24 -0.68 -10.52
C PRO A 126 16.40 -0.05 -9.72
N SER A 127 16.56 1.27 -9.74
CA SER A 127 17.59 2.00 -9.01
C SER A 127 17.05 3.25 -8.29
N ALA A 128 17.88 3.84 -7.42
CA ALA A 128 17.61 5.14 -6.81
C ALA A 128 17.57 6.26 -7.86
N GLU A 129 18.37 6.16 -8.93
CA GLU A 129 18.40 7.14 -10.03
C GLU A 129 17.07 7.17 -10.80
N ASP A 130 16.51 6.00 -11.13
CA ASP A 130 15.19 5.92 -11.80
C ASP A 130 14.08 6.54 -10.93
N PHE A 131 14.15 6.28 -9.62
CA PHE A 131 13.21 6.85 -8.66
C PHE A 131 13.37 8.37 -8.57
N ALA A 132 14.60 8.88 -8.55
CA ALA A 132 14.89 10.31 -8.54
C ALA A 132 14.35 11.02 -9.79
N ALA A 133 14.53 10.43 -10.97
CA ALA A 133 13.99 10.95 -12.22
C ALA A 133 12.45 11.03 -12.16
N TRP A 134 11.79 9.98 -11.66
CA TRP A 134 10.35 9.98 -11.49
C TRP A 134 9.87 11.09 -10.53
N LEU A 135 10.53 11.25 -9.37
CA LEU A 135 10.19 12.29 -8.39
C LEU A 135 10.30 13.69 -9.00
N GLN A 136 11.36 13.94 -9.77
CA GLN A 136 11.59 15.22 -10.45
C GLN A 136 10.49 15.50 -11.49
N ASP A 137 10.21 14.53 -12.36
CA ASP A 137 9.23 14.69 -13.45
C ASP A 137 7.80 14.95 -12.93
N HIS A 138 7.49 14.44 -11.73
CA HIS A 138 6.18 14.58 -11.11
C HIS A 138 6.14 15.66 -10.01
N GLN A 139 7.25 16.35 -9.76
CA GLN A 139 7.39 17.39 -8.73
C GLN A 139 7.01 16.89 -7.32
N VAL A 140 7.36 15.64 -7.00
CA VAL A 140 7.06 15.00 -5.71
C VAL A 140 8.27 15.07 -4.79
N THR A 141 8.09 15.59 -3.58
CA THR A 141 9.18 15.72 -2.59
C THR A 141 9.40 14.42 -1.84
N ALA A 142 10.60 13.84 -1.83
CA ALA A 142 10.90 12.66 -1.03
C ALA A 142 11.20 13.02 0.44
N ILE A 143 10.55 12.33 1.38
CA ILE A 143 10.81 12.43 2.82
C ILE A 143 11.15 11.04 3.34
N GLY A 144 12.35 10.88 3.88
CA GLY A 144 12.77 9.62 4.49
C GLY A 144 12.04 9.39 5.81
N VAL A 145 11.61 8.16 6.07
CA VAL A 145 11.05 7.74 7.35
C VAL A 145 11.96 6.69 7.97
N ASP A 146 12.91 7.15 8.80
CA ASP A 146 13.92 6.33 9.46
C ASP A 146 14.46 7.07 10.69
N ASN A 147 15.00 6.34 11.67
CA ASN A 147 15.59 6.91 12.88
C ASN A 147 17.11 7.12 12.78
N LEU A 148 17.61 7.31 11.55
CA LEU A 148 19.00 7.67 11.29
C LEU A 148 19.34 9.06 11.85
N PRO A 149 20.63 9.34 12.16
CA PRO A 149 21.05 10.65 12.66
C PRO A 149 20.58 11.80 11.77
N GLY A 150 20.04 12.85 12.39
CA GLY A 150 19.48 14.03 11.70
C GLY A 150 17.97 13.95 11.46
N SER A 151 17.30 12.85 11.80
CA SER A 151 15.84 12.76 11.76
C SER A 151 15.20 13.72 12.76
N VAL A 152 14.08 14.33 12.39
CA VAL A 152 13.22 15.09 13.32
C VAL A 152 11.97 14.27 13.72
N PRO A 153 11.35 14.53 14.88
CA PRO A 153 10.12 13.83 15.27
C PRO A 153 9.00 14.03 14.25
N LEU A 154 8.42 12.92 13.78
CA LEU A 154 7.31 12.91 12.82
C LEU A 154 6.07 13.63 13.38
N GLU A 155 5.85 13.55 14.69
CA GLU A 155 4.68 14.09 15.37
C GLU A 155 4.59 15.62 15.25
N THR A 156 5.73 16.30 15.10
CA THR A 156 5.82 17.76 15.00
C THR A 156 6.32 18.25 13.65
N ALA A 157 6.73 17.35 12.76
CA ALA A 157 7.20 17.70 11.43
C ALA A 157 6.04 18.20 10.54
N VAL A 158 6.33 19.22 9.74
CA VAL A 158 5.44 19.67 8.65
C VAL A 158 5.77 18.85 7.41
N LEU A 159 4.82 18.02 6.97
CA LEU A 159 5.00 17.19 5.78
C LEU A 159 4.47 17.93 4.55
N PRO A 160 5.19 17.94 3.41
CA PRO A 160 4.66 18.52 2.19
C PRO A 160 3.37 17.81 1.73
N ARG A 161 2.45 18.56 1.12
CA ARG A 161 1.21 17.99 0.58
C ARG A 161 1.53 16.97 -0.52
N ASP A 162 2.37 17.35 -1.48
CA ASP A 162 2.77 16.50 -2.59
C ASP A 162 4.15 15.88 -2.29
N CYS A 163 4.15 14.73 -1.61
CA CYS A 163 5.38 14.07 -1.16
C CYS A 163 5.34 12.56 -1.30
N CYS A 164 6.52 11.94 -1.31
CA CYS A 164 6.72 10.52 -1.19
C CYS A 164 7.37 10.18 0.15
N LEU A 165 6.69 9.45 1.02
CA LEU A 165 7.28 8.92 2.25
C LEU A 165 8.08 7.67 1.91
N VAL A 166 9.37 7.66 2.22
CA VAL A 166 10.33 6.64 1.78
C VAL A 166 10.77 5.77 2.95
N PHE A 167 10.61 4.46 2.81
CA PHE A 167 10.90 3.46 3.83
C PHE A 167 12.06 2.55 3.40
N GLY A 168 12.94 2.27 4.36
CA GLY A 168 14.03 1.30 4.24
C GLY A 168 13.57 -0.14 4.07
N SER A 169 14.50 -1.00 3.69
CA SER A 169 14.33 -2.45 3.90
C SER A 169 14.49 -2.77 5.39
N GLU A 170 13.88 -3.87 5.86
CA GLU A 170 14.12 -4.35 7.22
C GLU A 170 15.62 -4.57 7.45
N GLY A 171 16.14 -4.10 8.59
CA GLY A 171 17.56 -4.23 8.94
C GLY A 171 18.31 -2.89 8.81
N PRO A 172 19.02 -2.63 7.70
CA PRO A 172 19.90 -1.48 7.57
C PRO A 172 19.17 -0.13 7.42
N GLY A 173 17.86 -0.13 7.17
CA GLY A 173 17.07 1.09 6.97
C GLY A 173 17.21 1.65 5.56
N LEU A 174 17.21 2.98 5.44
CA LEU A 174 17.45 3.68 4.18
C LEU A 174 18.89 3.48 3.68
N THR A 175 19.06 3.28 2.38
CA THR A 175 20.41 3.28 1.78
C THR A 175 20.88 4.73 1.62
N ASP A 176 22.19 4.95 1.63
CA ASP A 176 22.76 6.29 1.48
C ASP A 176 22.31 6.98 0.18
N GLU A 177 22.18 6.22 -0.91
CA GLU A 177 21.70 6.71 -2.20
C GLU A 177 20.28 7.25 -2.11
N VAL A 178 19.36 6.51 -1.48
CA VAL A 178 17.96 6.93 -1.32
C VAL A 178 17.83 8.05 -0.28
N LEU A 179 18.64 8.01 0.79
CA LEU A 179 18.68 9.07 1.78
C LEU A 179 19.11 10.40 1.17
N ALA A 180 20.07 10.38 0.24
CA ALA A 180 20.52 11.58 -0.48
C ALA A 180 19.44 12.21 -1.37
N LEU A 181 18.40 11.47 -1.76
CA LEU A 181 17.24 11.99 -2.50
C LEU A 181 16.22 12.68 -1.60
N CYS A 182 16.24 12.38 -0.29
CA CYS A 182 15.24 12.88 0.64
C CYS A 182 15.55 14.34 1.02
N SER A 183 14.55 15.22 0.91
CA SER A 183 14.68 16.62 1.33
C SER A 183 14.67 16.79 2.86
N GLY A 184 14.30 15.73 3.58
CA GLY A 184 14.25 15.68 5.03
C GLY A 184 14.07 14.25 5.52
N LEU A 185 14.39 14.04 6.79
CA LEU A 185 14.28 12.76 7.46
C LEU A 185 13.40 12.93 8.70
N VAL A 186 12.40 12.06 8.84
CA VAL A 186 11.51 12.04 10.01
C VAL A 186 11.55 10.68 10.68
N ALA A 187 11.38 10.66 12.00
CA ALA A 187 11.32 9.45 12.80
C ALA A 187 10.10 9.45 13.72
N ILE A 188 9.47 8.29 13.88
CA ILE A 188 8.43 8.10 14.90
C ILE A 188 9.12 8.00 16.25
N THR A 189 8.67 8.80 17.22
CA THR A 189 9.27 8.80 18.55
C THR A 189 8.98 7.47 19.25
N GLN A 190 10.04 6.80 19.70
CA GLN A 190 9.98 5.49 20.37
C GLN A 190 10.40 5.61 21.84
N TYR A 191 9.68 4.93 22.73
CA TYR A 191 9.94 4.92 24.19
C TYR A 191 10.30 3.52 24.73
N GLY A 192 10.33 2.51 23.85
CA GLY A 192 10.64 1.13 24.19
C GLY A 192 12.11 0.76 24.04
N SER A 193 12.42 -0.53 24.24
CA SER A 193 13.79 -1.07 24.15
C SER A 193 14.21 -1.50 22.74
N THR A 194 13.31 -1.47 21.76
CA THR A 194 13.59 -1.89 20.38
C THR A 194 14.32 -0.81 19.61
N ARG A 195 15.16 -1.24 18.65
CA ARG A 195 15.92 -0.32 17.79
C ARG A 195 15.07 0.34 16.71
N SER A 196 13.94 -0.26 16.35
CA SER A 196 13.05 0.25 15.30
C SER A 196 11.63 -0.29 15.45
N LEU A 197 10.70 0.31 14.71
CA LEU A 197 9.36 -0.20 14.46
C LEU A 197 9.36 -1.13 13.23
N ASN A 198 8.38 -2.03 13.16
CA ASN A 198 8.09 -2.75 11.93
C ASN A 198 7.77 -1.75 10.79
N ALA A 199 8.32 -1.97 9.59
CA ALA A 199 8.20 -1.01 8.48
C ALA A 199 6.75 -0.79 8.03
N GLY A 200 5.90 -1.83 8.06
CA GLY A 200 4.47 -1.69 7.77
C GLY A 200 3.74 -0.84 8.81
N ALA A 201 4.05 -1.02 10.10
CA ALA A 201 3.51 -0.20 11.17
C ALA A 201 3.99 1.26 11.08
N ALA A 202 5.27 1.48 10.80
CA ALA A 202 5.84 2.81 10.58
C ALA A 202 5.15 3.52 9.41
N ALA A 203 4.91 2.80 8.30
CA ALA A 203 4.20 3.35 7.15
C ALA A 203 2.75 3.73 7.48
N ALA A 204 2.04 2.92 8.26
CA ALA A 204 0.69 3.25 8.68
C ALA A 204 0.63 4.51 9.55
N ILE A 205 1.55 4.65 10.52
CA ILE A 205 1.63 5.83 11.39
C ILE A 205 1.98 7.09 10.56
N ALA A 206 2.94 6.98 9.65
CA ALA A 206 3.35 8.11 8.82
C ALA A 206 2.26 8.55 7.83
N MET A 207 1.54 7.61 7.21
CA MET A 207 0.39 7.92 6.36
C MET A 207 -0.73 8.60 7.16
N TYR A 208 -1.02 8.11 8.37
CA TYR A 208 -2.01 8.73 9.24
C TYR A 208 -1.62 10.14 9.65
N GLN A 209 -0.36 10.36 10.04
CA GLN A 209 0.15 11.68 10.39
C GLN A 209 0.05 12.67 9.22
N TRP A 210 0.44 12.24 8.01
CA TRP A 210 0.25 13.07 6.81
C TRP A 210 -1.23 13.39 6.58
N SER A 211 -2.10 12.40 6.76
CA SER A 211 -3.55 12.57 6.60
C SER A 211 -4.12 13.61 7.56
N LEU A 212 -3.65 13.68 8.82
CA LEU A 212 -4.07 14.70 9.78
C LEU A 212 -3.75 16.12 9.32
N GLN A 213 -2.69 16.30 8.52
CA GLN A 213 -2.28 17.61 8.02
C GLN A 213 -3.02 18.04 6.75
N HIS A 214 -3.49 17.09 5.93
CA HIS A 214 -3.92 17.36 4.54
C HIS A 214 -5.28 16.79 4.12
N ARG A 215 -5.91 15.92 4.93
CA ARG A 215 -7.20 15.24 4.62
C ARG A 215 -8.32 15.55 5.63
N GLY A 216 -8.04 16.38 6.64
CA GLY A 216 -9.02 16.86 7.62
C GLY A 216 -9.83 18.06 7.13
#